data_AF-A0A925WPF4-F1
#
_entry.id   AF-A0A925WPF4-F1
#
_cell.length_a   1.000
_cell.length_b   1.000
_cell.length_c   1.000
_cell.angle_alpha   90.00
_cell.angle_beta   90.00
_cell.angle_gamma   90.00
#
_symmetry.space_group_name_H-M   'P 1'
#
loop_
_entity.id
_entity.type
_entity.pdbx_description
1 polymer ?
#
loop_
_entity_poly.entity_id
_entity_poly.type
_entity_poly.pdbx_seq_one_letter_code
_entity_poly.pdbx_strand_id
1 'polypeptide(L)'
;LTLKMVRDLMPDDIGISVSYPLPGTSFYERVRDDLGERANWVDSQDLAMLYRGPFSTAFYRQLHTVVHKDYRSRKTALALRGALRSPAVLNPGMLRETAAMLYHRATLPLAQAKLNRLA
;
A
#
# COMPACT_ATOMS: atom_id res chain seq x y z
N LEU A 1 -11.11 -8.77 -2.29
CA LEU A 1 -11.71 -8.81 -0.93
C LEU A 1 -11.04 -7.79 0.02
N THR A 2 -9.73 -7.92 0.31
CA THR A 2 -9.01 -7.06 1.28
C THR A 2 -9.06 -5.55 0.99
N LEU A 3 -8.83 -5.14 -0.27
CA LEU A 3 -8.88 -3.71 -0.63
C LEU A 3 -10.26 -3.09 -0.40
N LYS A 4 -11.34 -3.87 -0.59
CA LYS A 4 -12.70 -3.43 -0.30
C LYS A 4 -12.88 -3.24 1.21
N MET A 5 -12.46 -4.21 2.02
CA MET A 5 -12.49 -4.10 3.48
C MET A 5 -11.78 -2.85 3.99
N VAL A 6 -10.57 -2.56 3.49
CA VAL A 6 -9.81 -1.35 3.87
C VAL A 6 -10.57 -0.07 3.50
N ARG A 7 -11.20 -0.03 2.32
CA ARG A 7 -12.00 1.13 1.86
C ARG A 7 -13.27 1.33 2.66
N ASP A 8 -13.87 0.25 3.14
CA ASP A 8 -15.13 0.29 3.88
C ASP A 8 -14.89 0.67 5.35
N LEU A 9 -13.85 0.09 5.96
CA LEU A 9 -13.53 0.31 7.38
C LEU A 9 -12.75 1.60 7.64
N MET A 10 -11.94 2.06 6.67
CA MET A 10 -11.13 3.28 6.77
C MET A 10 -10.36 3.37 8.11
N PRO A 11 -9.43 2.44 8.40
CA PRO A 11 -8.64 2.46 9.64
C PRO A 11 -7.81 3.74 9.74
N ASP A 12 -7.17 4.00 10.88
CA ASP A 12 -6.31 5.17 11.07
C ASP A 12 -5.01 5.12 10.26
N ASP A 13 -4.45 3.93 10.05
CA ASP A 13 -3.29 3.73 9.19
C ASP A 13 -3.31 2.33 8.56
N ILE A 14 -2.50 2.13 7.52
CA ILE A 14 -2.34 0.84 6.85
C ILE A 14 -0.86 0.53 6.61
N GLY A 15 -0.47 -0.72 6.87
CA GLY A 15 0.81 -1.30 6.47
C GLY A 15 0.59 -2.41 5.46
N ILE A 16 1.48 -2.53 4.47
CA ILE A 16 1.46 -3.63 3.50
C ILE A 16 2.84 -4.26 3.52
N SER A 17 2.89 -5.57 3.67
CA SER A 17 4.12 -6.37 3.62
C SER A 17 3.92 -7.61 2.77
N VAL A 18 5.03 -8.17 2.29
CA VAL A 18 5.07 -9.52 1.70
C VAL A 18 5.47 -10.50 2.81
N SER A 19 4.91 -11.71 2.82
CA SER A 19 5.25 -12.71 3.83
C SER A 19 6.74 -13.06 3.79
N TYR A 20 7.40 -12.98 4.94
CA TYR A 20 8.79 -13.39 5.10
C TYR A 20 8.87 -14.87 5.53
N PRO A 21 9.65 -15.71 4.84
CA PRO A 21 9.78 -17.12 5.20
C PRO A 21 10.71 -17.29 6.40
N LEU A 22 10.13 -17.50 7.58
CA LEU A 22 10.87 -17.73 8.82
C LEU A 22 11.27 -19.20 8.98
N PRO A 23 12.56 -19.52 9.24
CA PRO A 23 13.00 -20.90 9.49
C PRO A 23 12.18 -21.61 10.56
N GLY A 24 11.86 -22.88 10.35
CA GLY A 24 11.02 -23.67 11.25
C GLY A 24 9.51 -23.50 11.06
N THR A 25 9.06 -22.66 10.11
CA THR A 25 7.64 -22.56 9.72
C THR A 25 7.32 -23.45 8.52
N SER A 26 6.08 -23.93 8.42
CA SER A 26 5.65 -24.70 7.23
C SER A 26 5.74 -23.89 5.93
N PHE A 27 5.63 -22.56 6.01
CA PHE A 27 5.81 -21.69 4.86
C PHE A 27 7.26 -21.68 4.37
N TYR A 28 8.22 -21.54 5.29
CA TYR A 28 9.65 -21.64 4.96
C TYR A 28 10.00 -22.97 4.31
N GLU A 29 9.55 -24.10 4.87
CA GLU A 29 9.81 -25.41 4.27
C GLU A 29 9.29 -25.55 2.83
N ARG A 30 8.20 -24.86 2.48
CA ARG A 30 7.63 -24.88 1.13
C ARG A 30 8.41 -24.03 0.12
N VAL A 31 9.07 -22.96 0.56
CA VAL A 31 9.75 -22.00 -0.34
C VAL A 31 11.26 -22.00 -0.17
N ARG A 32 11.81 -22.87 0.68
CA ARG A 32 13.23 -22.90 1.03
C ARG A 32 14.14 -23.02 -0.20
N ASP A 33 13.75 -23.86 -1.14
CA ASP A 33 14.54 -24.12 -2.35
C ASP A 33 14.51 -22.92 -3.32
N ASP A 34 13.55 -22.01 -3.16
CA ASP A 34 13.47 -20.75 -3.92
C ASP A 34 14.30 -19.61 -3.32
N LEU A 35 14.74 -19.72 -2.05
CA LEU A 35 15.35 -18.59 -1.32
C LEU A 35 16.73 -18.15 -1.84
N GLY A 36 17.33 -18.92 -2.75
CA GLY A 36 18.57 -18.57 -3.45
C GLY A 36 19.69 -18.07 -2.54
N GLU A 37 20.57 -17.23 -3.07
CA GLU A 37 21.69 -16.65 -2.28
C GLU A 37 21.27 -15.44 -1.43
N ARG A 38 20.10 -14.83 -1.70
CA ARG A 38 19.57 -13.69 -0.95
C ARG A 38 18.44 -14.12 -0.02
N ALA A 39 18.78 -14.91 0.98
CA ALA A 39 17.83 -15.42 1.98
C ALA A 39 17.31 -14.35 2.96
N ASN A 40 17.93 -13.16 3.01
CA ASN A 40 17.55 -12.05 3.89
C ASN A 40 17.25 -10.77 3.10
N TRP A 41 16.30 -9.96 3.57
CA TRP A 41 16.08 -8.62 3.04
C TRP A 41 17.23 -7.68 3.41
N VAL A 42 17.71 -6.91 2.44
CA VAL A 42 18.61 -5.77 2.68
C VAL A 42 17.82 -4.58 3.23
N ASP A 43 16.59 -4.40 2.72
CA ASP A 43 15.61 -3.42 3.19
C ASP A 43 14.22 -4.08 3.22
N SER A 44 13.62 -4.16 4.40
CA SER A 44 12.29 -4.77 4.59
C SER A 44 11.17 -3.91 4.02
N GLN A 45 11.40 -2.61 3.79
CA GLN A 45 10.43 -1.72 3.14
C GLN A 45 10.36 -1.92 1.63
N ASP A 46 11.31 -2.65 1.05
CA ASP A 46 11.45 -2.78 -0.40
C ASP A 46 10.45 -3.78 -1.02
N LEU A 47 9.66 -4.47 -0.19
CA LEU A 47 8.65 -5.47 -0.61
C LEU A 47 9.24 -6.51 -1.57
N ALA A 48 10.52 -6.83 -1.39
CA ALA A 48 11.25 -7.70 -2.28
C ALA A 48 10.77 -9.14 -2.13
N MET A 49 10.41 -9.78 -3.25
CA MET A 49 10.10 -11.20 -3.26
C MET A 49 11.40 -11.98 -3.03
N LEU A 50 11.43 -12.75 -1.94
CA LEU A 50 12.54 -13.66 -1.61
C LEU A 50 12.34 -15.07 -2.16
N TYR A 51 11.13 -15.37 -2.63
CA TYR A 51 10.72 -16.67 -3.16
C TYR A 51 9.93 -16.46 -4.46
N ARG A 52 9.67 -17.54 -5.19
CA ARG A 52 8.85 -17.47 -6.41
C ARG A 52 7.38 -17.32 -6.03
N GLY A 53 6.84 -16.13 -6.27
CA GLY A 53 5.42 -15.84 -6.10
C GLY A 53 4.70 -15.62 -7.44
N PRO A 54 3.37 -15.42 -7.39
CA PRO A 54 2.57 -15.17 -8.59
C PRO A 54 2.89 -13.82 -9.26
N PHE A 55 3.50 -12.89 -8.53
CA PHE A 55 3.86 -11.57 -9.03
C PHE A 55 5.28 -11.18 -8.65
N SER A 56 5.85 -10.27 -9.43
CA SER A 56 7.20 -9.75 -9.23
C SER A 56 7.27 -8.76 -8.06
N THR A 57 8.49 -8.52 -7.55
CA THR A 57 8.77 -7.41 -6.62
C THR A 57 8.24 -6.06 -7.13
N ALA A 58 8.39 -5.78 -8.44
CA ALA A 58 7.91 -4.55 -9.04
C ALA A 58 6.38 -4.40 -8.92
N PHE A 59 5.64 -5.50 -9.05
CA PHE A 59 4.20 -5.51 -8.83
C PHE A 59 3.85 -5.13 -7.39
N TYR A 60 4.45 -5.76 -6.37
CA TYR A 60 4.13 -5.47 -4.97
C TYR A 60 4.47 -4.03 -4.57
N ARG A 61 5.60 -3.48 -5.05
CA ARG A 61 5.93 -2.06 -4.86
C ARG A 61 4.91 -1.12 -5.50
N GLN A 62 4.46 -1.46 -6.71
CA GLN A 62 3.45 -0.68 -7.41
C GLN A 62 2.08 -0.81 -6.72
N LEU A 63 1.73 -1.99 -6.23
CA LEU A 63 0.51 -2.24 -5.46
C LEU A 63 0.51 -1.38 -4.19
N HIS A 64 1.60 -1.39 -3.44
CA HIS A 64 1.78 -0.55 -2.25
C HIS A 64 1.52 0.93 -2.56
N THR A 65 2.08 1.43 -3.66
CA THR A 65 1.85 2.80 -4.12
C THR A 65 0.38 3.07 -4.45
N VAL A 66 -0.26 2.20 -5.24
CA VAL A 66 -1.67 2.36 -5.64
C VAL A 66 -2.59 2.36 -4.43
N VAL A 67 -2.38 1.43 -3.50
CA VAL A 67 -3.21 1.30 -2.30
C VAL A 67 -3.06 2.52 -1.40
N HIS A 68 -1.83 2.99 -1.16
CA HIS A 68 -1.62 4.20 -0.36
C HIS A 68 -2.20 5.47 -1.01
N LYS A 69 -2.09 5.62 -2.34
CA LYS A 69 -2.71 6.75 -3.05
C LYS A 69 -4.23 6.75 -2.89
N ASP A 70 -4.88 5.60 -3.08
CA ASP A 70 -6.33 5.45 -2.93
C ASP A 70 -6.76 5.70 -1.47
N TYR A 71 -6.09 5.07 -0.51
CA TYR A 71 -6.40 5.20 0.92
C TYR A 71 -6.21 6.62 1.44
N ARG A 72 -5.06 7.27 1.19
CA ARG A 72 -4.80 8.65 1.64
C ARG A 72 -5.78 9.63 1.01
N SER A 73 -6.11 9.46 -0.27
CA SER A 73 -7.08 10.32 -0.93
C SER A 73 -8.47 10.22 -0.29
N ARG A 74 -8.90 9.01 0.09
CA ARG A 74 -10.17 8.78 0.80
C ARG A 74 -10.15 9.34 2.21
N LYS A 75 -9.06 9.13 2.95
CA LYS A 75 -8.90 9.65 4.33
C LYS A 75 -9.04 11.17 4.36
N THR A 76 -8.34 11.89 3.48
CA THR A 76 -8.48 13.35 3.36
C THR A 76 -9.89 13.75 2.92
N ALA A 77 -10.52 13.04 2.00
CA ALA A 77 -11.90 13.34 1.60
C ALA A 77 -12.90 13.20 2.75
N LEU A 78 -12.71 12.22 3.63
CA LEU A 78 -13.53 12.06 4.84
C LEU A 78 -13.26 13.17 5.86
N ALA A 79 -12.00 13.54 6.07
CA ALA A 79 -11.62 14.65 6.94
C ALA A 79 -12.24 15.97 6.46
N LEU A 80 -12.19 16.25 5.15
CA LEU A 80 -12.82 17.42 4.54
C LEU A 80 -14.35 17.41 4.71
N ARG A 81 -15.00 16.25 4.55
CA ARG A 81 -16.44 16.11 4.82
C ARG A 81 -16.78 16.39 6.28
N GLY A 82 -15.92 15.98 7.21
CA GLY A 82 -16.06 16.31 8.64
C GLY A 82 -15.91 17.81 8.90
N ALA A 83 -14.91 18.45 8.27
CA ALA A 83 -14.65 19.88 8.40
C ALA A 83 -15.80 20.76 7.87
N LEU A 84 -16.52 20.30 6.83
CA LEU A 84 -17.72 20.97 6.34
C LEU A 84 -18.86 20.98 7.38
N ARG A 85 -18.92 19.99 8.27
CA ARG A 85 -19.91 19.93 9.36
C ARG A 85 -19.46 20.72 10.60
N SER A 86 -18.16 20.75 10.87
CA SER A 86 -17.58 21.44 12.02
C SER A 86 -16.31 22.22 11.61
N PRO A 87 -16.42 23.52 11.30
CA PRO A 87 -15.29 24.33 10.85
C PRO A 87 -14.21 24.56 11.95
N ALA A 88 -14.50 24.22 13.21
CA ALA A 88 -13.54 24.26 14.30
C ALA A 88 -12.37 23.26 14.15
N VAL A 89 -12.46 22.31 13.21
CA VAL A 89 -11.42 21.30 12.92
C VAL A 89 -10.47 21.78 11.80
N LEU A 90 -10.71 22.95 11.21
CA LEU A 90 -9.85 23.53 10.18
C LEU A 90 -8.48 23.88 10.75
N ASN A 91 -7.41 23.33 10.16
CA ASN A 91 -6.03 23.67 10.50
C ASN A 91 -5.22 24.00 9.23
N PRO A 92 -4.07 24.72 9.35
CA PRO A 92 -3.22 25.04 8.20
C PRO A 92 -2.67 23.80 7.46
N GLY A 93 -2.53 22.68 8.16
CA GLY A 93 -2.10 21.40 7.58
C GLY A 93 -3.08 20.85 6.54
N MET A 94 -4.37 21.16 6.66
CA MET A 94 -5.40 20.63 5.78
C MET A 94 -5.30 21.13 4.33
N LEU A 95 -4.73 22.33 4.11
CA LEU A 95 -4.46 22.81 2.74
C LEU A 95 -3.44 21.90 2.03
N ARG A 96 -2.35 21.55 2.74
CA ARG A 96 -1.32 20.64 2.24
C ARG A 96 -1.88 19.24 1.98
N GLU A 97 -2.68 18.72 2.91
CA GLU A 97 -3.33 17.41 2.74
C GLU A 97 -4.30 17.39 1.56
N THR A 98 -5.07 18.46 1.37
CA THR A 98 -5.99 18.60 0.24
C THR A 98 -5.25 18.64 -1.09
N ALA A 99 -4.16 19.41 -1.18
CA ALA A 99 -3.30 19.42 -2.37
C ALA A 99 -2.72 18.03 -2.65
N ALA A 100 -2.23 17.33 -1.61
CA ALA A 100 -1.74 15.96 -1.75
C ALA A 100 -2.84 14.98 -2.18
N MET A 101 -4.07 15.11 -1.67
CA MET A 101 -5.23 14.32 -2.08
C MET A 101 -5.53 14.50 -3.57
N LEU A 102 -5.53 15.75 -4.06
CA LEU A 102 -5.76 16.05 -5.47
C LEU A 102 -4.66 15.43 -6.35
N TYR A 103 -3.39 15.58 -5.95
CA TYR A 103 -2.26 14.94 -6.62
C TYR A 103 -2.39 13.40 -6.66
N HIS A 104 -2.71 12.78 -5.52
CA HIS A 104 -2.89 11.34 -5.44
C HIS A 104 -4.05 10.87 -6.31
N ARG A 105 -5.18 11.58 -6.32
CA ARG A 105 -6.35 11.25 -7.14
C ARG A 105 -6.06 11.39 -8.64
N ALA A 106 -5.39 12.46 -9.05
CA ALA A 106 -5.04 12.71 -10.45
C ALA A 106 -4.03 11.67 -10.98
N THR A 107 -3.08 11.24 -10.15
CA THR A 107 -2.03 10.29 -10.54
C THR A 107 -2.40 8.82 -10.29
N LEU A 108 -3.56 8.54 -9.69
CA LEU A 108 -4.01 7.18 -9.38
C LEU A 108 -4.30 6.33 -10.63
N PRO A 109 -5.00 6.82 -11.67
CA PRO A 109 -5.29 6.02 -12.86
C PRO A 109 -4.01 5.54 -13.57
N LEU A 110 -3.00 6.41 -13.67
CA LEU A 110 -1.69 6.05 -14.24
C LEU A 110 -0.98 4.98 -13.39
N ALA A 111 -1.04 5.12 -12.06
CA ALA A 111 -0.46 4.13 -11.16
C ALA A 111 -1.17 2.78 -11.25
N GLN A 112 -2.50 2.77 -11.44
CA GLN A 112 -3.30 1.57 -11.66
C GLN A 112 -3.01 0.92 -13.01
N ALA A 113 -2.89 1.72 -14.09
CA ALA A 113 -2.51 1.20 -15.40
C ALA A 113 -1.13 0.51 -15.35
N LYS A 114 -0.16 1.11 -14.65
CA LYS A 114 1.15 0.49 -14.42
C LYS A 114 1.04 -0.79 -13.60
N LEU A 115 0.20 -0.82 -12.57
CA LEU A 115 -0.03 -2.04 -11.77
C LEU A 115 -0.61 -3.17 -12.61
N ASN A 116 -1.62 -2.88 -13.42
CA ASN A 116 -2.28 -3.86 -14.28
C ASN A 116 -1.34 -4.43 -15.35
N ARG A 117 -0.35 -3.65 -15.80
CA ARG A 117 0.70 -4.13 -16.72
C ARG A 117 1.70 -5.08 -16.06
N LEU A 118 1.87 -4.98 -14.73
CA LEU A 118 2.78 -5.81 -13.94
C LEU A 118 2.10 -7.08 -13.39
N ALA A 119 0.78 -7.19 -13.56
CA ALA A 119 -0.04 -8.34 -13.21
C ALA A 119 -0.05 -9.35 -14.36
#